data_AF-A0A4U0W8B8-F1
#
_entry.id   AF-A0A4U0W8B8-F1
#
_cell.length_a   1.000
_cell.length_b   1.000
_cell.length_c   1.000
_cell.angle_alpha   90.00
_cell.angle_beta   90.00
_cell.angle_gamma   90.00
#
_symmetry.space_group_name_H-M   'P 1'
#
loop_
_entity.id
_entity.type
_entity.pdbx_description
1 polymer ?
#
loop_
_entity_poly.entity_id
_entity_poly.type
_entity_poly.pdbx_seq_one_letter_code
_entity_poly.pdbx_strand_id
1 'polypeptide(L)'
;MSSSLHNQATTESVYASRSESVTPFFGLHPWFCHAISFEPPDRLPTKEAHYTSLFPSPDDPTAPHPSLALVLPTFPAPISIETFLAELSDRLEKYPHSQVGEIGLDKAFKIPNPPEIAADKRNPKHTDLATPIAHQIRMVEAQVDVAIRLGRNISLHSVRTPQETVDMLRRFKEEKGEGWSRLHVCLHSFGGSAESAKQIQKAHPNAFFSFATIISGRSPQFHTLLRAIEPHRLLVESDFSDTSEIDNQIWEVFEEIQAALDWTAEQALTTLDLVERQNI
;
A
#
# COMPACT_ATOMS: atom_id res chain seq x y z
N MET A 1 -9.35 0.97 -4.65
CA MET A 1 -8.01 1.42 -5.10
C MET A 1 -7.47 0.42 -6.10
N SER A 2 -6.63 0.84 -7.04
CA SER A 2 -5.85 -0.13 -7.83
C SER A 2 -4.69 -0.66 -7.00
N SER A 3 -4.34 -1.92 -7.18
CA SER A 3 -3.24 -2.56 -6.46
C SER A 3 -2.31 -3.31 -7.43
N SER A 4 -2.81 -3.69 -8.61
CA SER A 4 -2.07 -4.46 -9.61
C SER A 4 -2.14 -3.80 -10.97
N LEU A 5 -1.25 -4.22 -11.87
CA LEU A 5 -1.23 -3.75 -13.27
C LEU A 5 -2.57 -3.99 -13.99
N HIS A 6 -3.27 -5.08 -13.65
CA HIS A 6 -4.51 -5.47 -14.33
C HIS A 6 -5.74 -4.70 -13.81
N ASN A 7 -5.78 -4.33 -12.53
CA ASN A 7 -6.98 -3.73 -11.94
C ASN A 7 -7.02 -2.18 -12.03
N GLN A 8 -5.99 -1.55 -12.63
CA GLN A 8 -6.02 -0.12 -12.91
C GLN A 8 -7.18 0.24 -13.85
N ALA A 9 -7.39 -0.52 -14.93
CA ALA A 9 -8.50 -0.29 -15.86
C ALA A 9 -9.88 -0.48 -15.21
N THR A 10 -10.00 -1.44 -14.29
CA THR A 10 -11.23 -1.62 -13.49
C THR A 10 -11.49 -0.40 -12.61
N THR A 11 -10.45 0.17 -12.00
CA THR A 11 -10.55 1.39 -11.18
C THR A 11 -11.03 2.58 -12.02
N GLU A 12 -10.52 2.73 -13.25
CA GLU A 12 -11.00 3.75 -14.19
C GLU A 12 -12.48 3.56 -14.54
N SER A 13 -12.90 2.31 -14.79
CA SER A 13 -14.30 1.97 -15.13
C SER A 13 -15.26 2.32 -13.99
N VAL A 14 -14.90 1.96 -12.75
CA VAL A 14 -15.69 2.31 -11.56
C VAL A 14 -15.79 3.82 -11.42
N TYR A 15 -14.67 4.55 -11.52
CA TYR A 15 -14.66 6.00 -11.45
C TYR A 15 -15.53 6.64 -12.53
N ALA A 16 -15.43 6.19 -13.79
CA ALA A 16 -16.25 6.70 -14.88
C ALA A 16 -17.76 6.52 -14.64
N SER A 17 -18.15 5.48 -13.89
CA SER A 17 -19.55 5.22 -13.54
C SER A 17 -20.07 5.98 -12.32
N ARG A 18 -19.17 6.49 -11.45
CA ARG A 18 -19.49 7.05 -10.12
C ARG A 18 -18.58 8.24 -9.75
N SER A 19 -18.26 9.10 -10.71
CA SER A 19 -17.24 10.17 -10.54
C SER A 19 -17.58 11.20 -9.47
N GLU A 20 -18.85 11.31 -9.07
CA GLU A 20 -19.31 12.23 -8.01
C GLU A 20 -19.09 11.68 -6.59
N SER A 21 -18.81 10.38 -6.44
CA SER A 21 -18.74 9.70 -5.12
C SER A 21 -17.49 8.83 -4.95
N VAL A 22 -16.62 8.78 -5.96
CA VAL A 22 -15.42 7.93 -5.97
C VAL A 22 -14.20 8.77 -6.30
N THR A 23 -13.20 8.71 -5.42
CA THR A 23 -11.84 9.19 -5.71
C THR A 23 -10.98 7.99 -6.07
N PRO A 24 -10.47 7.87 -7.30
CA PRO A 24 -9.66 6.73 -7.70
C PRO A 24 -8.24 6.89 -7.19
N PHE A 25 -7.64 5.78 -6.75
CA PHE A 25 -6.22 5.71 -6.41
C PHE A 25 -5.53 4.79 -7.42
N PHE A 26 -4.43 5.29 -7.99
CA PHE A 26 -3.59 4.55 -8.92
C PHE A 26 -2.20 4.29 -8.34
N GLY A 27 -1.71 3.07 -8.48
CA GLY A 27 -0.44 2.66 -7.90
C GLY A 27 -0.20 1.16 -8.04
N LEU A 28 0.98 0.73 -7.64
CA LEU A 28 1.38 -0.67 -7.60
C LEU A 28 1.72 -1.10 -6.18
N HIS A 29 0.92 -2.04 -5.70
CA HIS A 29 1.05 -2.64 -4.38
C HIS A 29 2.29 -3.56 -4.32
N PRO A 30 3.00 -3.66 -3.17
CA PRO A 30 4.22 -4.48 -3.01
C PRO A 30 4.08 -5.92 -3.48
N TRP A 31 2.87 -6.49 -3.43
CA TRP A 31 2.59 -7.85 -3.90
C TRP A 31 2.91 -8.05 -5.38
N PHE A 32 2.78 -7.01 -6.20
CA PHE A 32 2.93 -7.08 -7.66
C PHE A 32 4.22 -6.44 -8.17
N CYS A 33 5.00 -5.80 -7.30
CA CYS A 33 6.26 -5.14 -7.65
C CYS A 33 7.33 -6.06 -8.24
N HIS A 34 7.21 -7.39 -8.05
CA HIS A 34 8.15 -8.35 -8.63
C HIS A 34 8.15 -8.34 -10.17
N ALA A 35 7.05 -7.91 -10.80
CA ALA A 35 6.97 -7.77 -12.25
C ALA A 35 7.74 -6.56 -12.80
N ILE A 36 8.17 -5.63 -11.95
CA ILE A 36 8.87 -4.42 -12.39
C ILE A 36 10.38 -4.65 -12.39
N SER A 37 11.01 -4.35 -13.52
CA SER A 37 12.45 -4.22 -13.67
C SER A 37 12.85 -2.76 -13.61
N PHE A 38 13.98 -2.47 -12.96
CA PHE A 38 14.55 -1.12 -12.93
C PHE A 38 15.48 -0.83 -14.10
N GLU A 39 15.51 -1.70 -15.11
CA GLU A 39 16.18 -1.43 -16.39
C GLU A 39 15.26 -0.62 -17.33
N PRO A 40 15.84 0.23 -18.20
CA PRO A 40 15.06 0.96 -19.20
C PRO A 40 14.48 0.01 -20.28
N PRO A 41 13.47 0.45 -21.05
CA PRO A 41 12.78 -0.42 -22.02
C PRO A 41 13.68 -1.07 -23.06
N ASP A 42 14.76 -0.40 -23.47
CA ASP A 42 15.72 -0.87 -24.47
C ASP A 42 16.75 -1.89 -23.93
N ARG A 43 16.86 -2.01 -22.59
CA ARG A 43 17.76 -2.96 -21.90
C ARG A 43 17.03 -3.92 -20.98
N LEU A 44 15.73 -4.10 -21.21
CA LEU A 44 14.91 -4.95 -20.37
C LEU A 44 15.42 -6.40 -20.40
N PRO A 45 15.68 -7.03 -19.24
CA PRO A 45 16.15 -8.41 -19.18
C PRO A 45 15.07 -9.38 -19.69
N THR A 46 15.50 -10.59 -20.07
CA THR A 46 14.54 -11.69 -20.29
C THR A 46 13.81 -12.01 -19.00
N LYS A 47 12.65 -12.68 -19.12
CA LYS A 47 11.85 -13.12 -17.98
C LYS A 47 12.70 -13.94 -17.00
N GLU A 48 13.47 -14.89 -17.53
CA GLU A 48 14.33 -15.79 -16.76
C GLU A 48 15.43 -15.01 -16.03
N ALA A 49 16.10 -14.07 -16.71
CA ALA A 49 17.18 -13.28 -16.13
C ALA A 49 16.68 -12.34 -15.03
N HIS A 50 15.56 -11.66 -15.26
CA HIS A 50 14.93 -10.76 -14.28
C HIS A 50 14.61 -11.49 -12.98
N TYR A 51 13.85 -12.57 -13.05
CA TYR A 51 13.39 -13.25 -11.84
C TYR A 51 14.48 -14.06 -11.16
N THR A 52 15.46 -14.59 -11.90
CA THR A 52 16.64 -15.22 -11.30
C THR A 52 17.45 -14.20 -10.49
N SER A 53 17.62 -12.98 -11.02
CA SER A 53 18.31 -11.92 -10.29
C SER A 53 17.50 -11.40 -9.10
N LEU A 54 16.16 -11.35 -9.21
CA LEU A 54 15.30 -10.81 -8.17
C LEU A 54 15.12 -11.78 -6.99
N PHE A 55 15.15 -13.09 -7.27
CA PHE A 55 14.97 -14.16 -6.29
C PHE A 55 16.23 -15.05 -6.23
N PRO A 56 17.30 -14.59 -5.56
CA PRO A 56 18.46 -15.44 -5.31
C PRO A 56 18.14 -16.55 -4.30
N SER A 57 18.93 -17.63 -4.32
CA SER A 57 18.86 -18.69 -3.32
C SER A 57 19.29 -18.15 -1.94
N PRO A 58 18.58 -18.50 -0.86
CA PRO A 58 19.00 -18.14 0.49
C PRO A 58 20.38 -18.69 0.88
N ASP A 59 20.77 -19.85 0.32
CA ASP A 59 22.02 -20.53 0.62
C ASP A 59 23.18 -20.12 -0.31
N ASP A 60 22.86 -19.61 -1.51
CA ASP A 60 23.82 -19.15 -2.51
C ASP A 60 23.27 -17.97 -3.30
N PRO A 61 23.69 -16.72 -2.99
CA PRO A 61 23.21 -15.53 -3.69
C PRO A 61 23.50 -15.49 -5.19
N THR A 62 24.36 -16.38 -5.71
CA THR A 62 24.69 -16.48 -7.14
C THR A 62 23.80 -17.45 -7.91
N ALA A 63 23.01 -18.27 -7.20
CA ALA A 63 22.08 -19.23 -7.78
C ALA A 63 20.62 -18.74 -7.69
N PRO A 64 19.73 -19.14 -8.61
CA PRO A 64 18.30 -18.87 -8.49
C PRO A 64 17.70 -19.57 -7.27
N HIS A 65 16.65 -18.96 -6.71
CA HIS A 65 15.87 -19.58 -5.65
C HIS A 65 15.30 -20.94 -6.10
N PRO A 66 15.41 -22.02 -5.29
CA PRO A 66 14.98 -23.37 -5.69
C PRO A 66 13.52 -23.45 -6.18
N SER A 67 12.62 -22.74 -5.51
CA SER A 67 11.19 -22.67 -5.87
C SER A 67 10.88 -21.87 -7.14
N LEU A 68 11.84 -21.09 -7.67
CA LEU A 68 11.58 -20.21 -8.82
C LEU A 68 11.23 -20.99 -10.08
N ALA A 69 11.95 -22.07 -10.37
CA ALA A 69 11.78 -22.84 -11.61
C ALA A 69 10.35 -23.35 -11.79
N LEU A 70 9.66 -23.66 -10.69
CA LEU A 70 8.30 -24.20 -10.68
C LEU A 70 7.25 -23.15 -11.04
N VAL A 71 7.43 -21.88 -10.65
CA VAL A 71 6.44 -20.81 -10.83
C VAL A 71 6.82 -19.80 -11.90
N LEU A 72 8.08 -19.76 -12.34
CA LEU A 72 8.56 -18.88 -13.40
C LEU A 72 7.72 -18.92 -14.70
N PRO A 73 7.18 -20.08 -15.15
CA PRO A 73 6.30 -20.10 -16.31
C PRO A 73 5.03 -19.25 -16.16
N THR A 74 4.52 -19.08 -14.94
CA THR A 74 3.27 -18.35 -14.65
C THR A 74 3.50 -16.87 -14.39
N PHE A 75 4.75 -16.45 -14.14
CA PHE A 75 5.07 -15.04 -13.96
C PHE A 75 4.93 -14.25 -15.29
N PRO A 76 4.51 -12.98 -15.21
CA PRO A 76 4.40 -12.13 -16.39
C PRO A 76 5.79 -11.81 -16.98
N ALA A 77 5.82 -11.25 -18.18
CA ALA A 77 7.05 -10.60 -18.65
C ALA A 77 7.38 -9.39 -17.75
N PRO A 78 8.66 -9.10 -17.49
CA PRO A 78 9.04 -7.91 -16.74
C PRO A 78 8.57 -6.65 -17.48
N ILE A 79 8.29 -5.58 -16.72
CA ILE A 79 7.95 -4.25 -17.25
C ILE A 79 9.01 -3.27 -16.75
N SER A 80 9.49 -2.39 -17.62
CA SER A 80 10.41 -1.33 -17.19
C SER A 80 9.70 -0.38 -16.23
N ILE A 81 10.40 0.03 -15.18
CA ILE A 81 9.94 1.09 -14.27
C ILE A 81 9.57 2.37 -15.04
N GLU A 82 10.29 2.72 -16.10
CA GLU A 82 10.02 3.92 -16.90
C GLU A 82 8.66 3.81 -17.60
N THR A 83 8.38 2.66 -18.21
CA THR A 83 7.08 2.38 -18.83
C THR A 83 5.96 2.47 -17.79
N PHE A 84 6.13 1.81 -16.64
CA PHE A 84 5.12 1.84 -15.57
C PHE A 84 4.86 3.26 -15.04
N LEU A 85 5.90 4.05 -14.78
CA LEU A 85 5.75 5.41 -14.25
C LEU A 85 5.17 6.39 -15.27
N ALA A 86 5.46 6.20 -16.57
CA ALA A 86 4.82 6.96 -17.64
C ALA A 86 3.31 6.69 -17.64
N GLU A 87 2.94 5.41 -17.64
CA GLU A 87 1.54 4.98 -17.57
C GLU A 87 0.82 5.44 -16.29
N LEU A 88 1.50 5.45 -15.14
CA LEU A 88 0.96 5.98 -13.89
C LEU A 88 0.74 7.50 -14.00
N SER A 89 1.71 8.23 -14.56
CA SER A 89 1.61 9.68 -14.75
C SER A 89 0.45 10.05 -15.68
N ASP A 90 0.33 9.36 -16.81
CA ASP A 90 -0.76 9.57 -17.78
C ASP A 90 -2.14 9.42 -17.12
N ARG A 91 -2.31 8.41 -16.25
CA ARG A 91 -3.56 8.21 -15.50
C ARG A 91 -3.83 9.32 -14.48
N LEU A 92 -2.83 9.70 -13.70
CA LEU A 92 -2.97 10.75 -12.68
C LEU A 92 -3.23 12.13 -13.29
N GLU A 93 -2.74 12.38 -14.50
CA GLU A 93 -3.04 13.59 -15.28
C GLU A 93 -4.44 13.54 -15.91
N LYS A 94 -4.82 12.38 -16.48
CA LYS A 94 -6.16 12.15 -17.03
C LYS A 94 -7.27 12.29 -15.98
N TYR A 95 -6.98 11.94 -14.72
CA TYR A 95 -7.90 12.04 -13.59
C TYR A 95 -7.35 12.99 -12.53
N PRO A 96 -7.56 14.32 -12.62
CA PRO A 96 -6.90 15.31 -11.77
C PRO A 96 -7.16 15.17 -10.26
N HIS A 97 -8.28 14.57 -9.87
CA HIS A 97 -8.63 14.29 -8.47
C HIS A 97 -8.15 12.94 -7.96
N SER A 98 -7.57 12.10 -8.83
CA SER A 98 -7.04 10.80 -8.44
C SER A 98 -5.81 10.93 -7.54
N GLN A 99 -5.60 9.95 -6.68
CA GLN A 99 -4.49 9.91 -5.73
C GLN A 99 -3.54 8.74 -6.03
N VAL A 100 -2.42 8.66 -5.31
CA VAL A 100 -1.45 7.56 -5.47
C VAL A 100 -1.71 6.47 -4.44
N GLY A 101 -1.94 5.25 -4.90
CA GLY A 101 -2.17 4.11 -4.03
C GLY A 101 -2.84 2.94 -4.73
N GLU A 102 -2.81 1.75 -4.15
CA GLU A 102 -2.11 1.44 -2.90
C GLU A 102 -0.64 1.10 -3.19
N ILE A 103 0.30 1.78 -2.50
CA ILE A 103 1.75 1.53 -2.61
C ILE A 103 2.29 1.18 -1.23
N GLY A 104 3.44 0.51 -1.11
CA GLY A 104 4.01 0.30 0.21
C GLY A 104 4.96 -0.88 0.33
N LEU A 105 5.06 -1.38 1.57
CA LEU A 105 5.99 -2.44 1.96
C LEU A 105 5.25 -3.61 2.62
N ASP A 106 5.59 -4.84 2.22
CA ASP A 106 5.04 -6.06 2.80
C ASP A 106 6.11 -7.15 2.87
N LYS A 107 6.57 -7.43 4.10
CA LYS A 107 7.49 -8.55 4.37
C LYS A 107 6.78 -9.87 4.65
N ALA A 108 5.48 -9.84 4.93
CA ALA A 108 4.68 -11.04 5.20
C ALA A 108 4.29 -11.75 3.90
N PHE A 109 4.10 -10.97 2.83
CA PHE A 109 3.64 -11.50 1.56
C PHE A 109 4.64 -12.47 0.92
N LYS A 110 4.11 -13.61 0.52
CA LYS A 110 4.78 -14.62 -0.29
C LYS A 110 3.98 -14.80 -1.56
N ILE A 111 4.65 -14.96 -2.69
CA ILE A 111 3.98 -15.09 -3.99
C ILE A 111 3.09 -16.35 -3.95
N PRO A 112 1.78 -16.27 -4.26
CA PRO A 112 0.90 -17.42 -4.27
C PRO A 112 1.37 -18.50 -5.24
N ASN A 113 1.14 -19.77 -4.90
CA ASN A 113 1.28 -20.82 -5.88
C ASN A 113 0.18 -20.66 -6.94
N PRO A 114 0.50 -20.90 -8.23
CA PRO A 114 -0.50 -20.82 -9.28
C PRO A 114 -1.59 -21.90 -9.08
N PRO A 115 -2.81 -21.70 -9.61
CA PRO A 115 -3.95 -22.58 -9.33
C PRO A 115 -3.67 -24.06 -9.59
N GLU A 116 -2.87 -24.38 -10.61
CA GLU A 116 -2.52 -25.75 -10.98
C GLU A 116 -1.69 -26.45 -9.88
N ILE A 117 -0.85 -25.69 -9.17
CA ILE A 117 -0.01 -26.19 -8.07
C ILE A 117 -0.80 -26.18 -6.76
N ALA A 118 -1.57 -25.11 -6.52
CA ALA A 118 -2.38 -24.95 -5.32
C ALA A 118 -3.59 -25.92 -5.26
N ALA A 119 -3.98 -26.50 -6.41
CA ALA A 119 -5.04 -27.52 -6.47
C ALA A 119 -4.68 -28.80 -5.69
N ASP A 120 -3.40 -29.14 -5.58
CA ASP A 120 -2.94 -30.21 -4.70
C ASP A 120 -2.80 -29.69 -3.27
N LYS A 121 -3.69 -30.15 -2.38
CA LYS A 121 -3.73 -29.74 -0.96
C LYS A 121 -2.47 -30.10 -0.17
N ARG A 122 -1.57 -30.92 -0.72
CA ARG A 122 -0.25 -31.22 -0.12
C ARG A 122 0.73 -30.07 -0.31
N ASN A 123 0.51 -29.22 -1.32
CA ASN A 123 1.33 -28.05 -1.56
C ASN A 123 0.89 -26.88 -0.67
N PRO A 124 1.83 -26.03 -0.21
CA PRO A 124 1.46 -24.81 0.47
C PRO A 124 0.68 -23.89 -0.48
N LYS A 125 -0.20 -23.04 0.06
CA LYS A 125 -0.95 -22.05 -0.73
C LYS A 125 -0.04 -21.00 -1.38
N HIS A 126 1.10 -20.71 -0.75
CA HIS A 126 2.08 -19.74 -1.22
C HIS A 126 3.43 -20.42 -1.43
N THR A 127 4.22 -19.86 -2.34
CA THR A 127 5.66 -20.14 -2.45
C THR A 127 6.40 -19.59 -1.24
N ASP A 128 7.71 -19.82 -1.17
CA ASP A 128 8.62 -19.13 -0.25
C ASP A 128 9.25 -17.86 -0.85
N LEU A 129 8.95 -17.55 -2.12
CA LEU A 129 9.42 -16.35 -2.82
C LEU A 129 8.78 -15.09 -2.23
N ALA A 130 9.62 -14.15 -1.80
CA ALA A 130 9.22 -12.81 -1.40
C ALA A 130 10.03 -11.79 -2.19
N THR A 131 9.35 -10.77 -2.73
CA THR A 131 10.02 -9.63 -3.36
C THR A 131 10.95 -8.98 -2.34
N PRO A 132 12.26 -8.82 -2.62
CA PRO A 132 13.20 -8.22 -1.67
C PRO A 132 12.72 -6.85 -1.19
N ILE A 133 12.88 -6.57 0.10
CA ILE A 133 12.41 -5.32 0.69
C ILE A 133 13.04 -4.08 0.04
N ALA A 134 14.30 -4.18 -0.39
CA ALA A 134 14.99 -3.12 -1.12
C ALA A 134 14.32 -2.82 -2.48
N HIS A 135 13.80 -3.85 -3.17
CA HIS A 135 13.06 -3.68 -4.41
C HIS A 135 11.71 -2.99 -4.17
N GLN A 136 11.01 -3.37 -3.09
CA GLN A 136 9.76 -2.72 -2.69
C GLN A 136 9.98 -1.24 -2.31
N ILE A 137 11.02 -0.92 -1.55
CA ILE A 137 11.39 0.47 -1.19
C ILE A 137 11.63 1.32 -2.43
N ARG A 138 12.39 0.82 -3.42
CA ARG A 138 12.63 1.53 -4.68
C ARG A 138 11.33 1.78 -5.46
N MET A 139 10.38 0.85 -5.41
CA MET A 139 9.06 1.04 -6.04
C MET A 139 8.22 2.10 -5.32
N VAL A 140 8.27 2.16 -3.99
CA VAL A 140 7.60 3.23 -3.23
C VAL A 140 8.23 4.58 -3.55
N GLU A 141 9.56 4.67 -3.51
CA GLU A 141 10.32 5.88 -3.86
C GLU A 141 9.92 6.46 -5.22
N ALA A 142 9.91 5.62 -6.25
CA ALA A 142 9.58 6.01 -7.60
C ALA A 142 8.12 6.52 -7.73
N GLN A 143 7.17 5.89 -7.05
CA GLN A 143 5.76 6.30 -7.08
C GLN A 143 5.52 7.56 -6.24
N VAL A 144 6.25 7.74 -5.14
CA VAL A 144 6.26 8.97 -4.33
C VAL A 144 6.79 10.15 -5.15
N ASP A 145 7.80 9.95 -5.99
CA ASP A 145 8.30 11.01 -6.87
C ASP A 145 7.23 11.49 -7.86
N VAL A 146 6.43 10.58 -8.41
CA VAL A 146 5.26 10.93 -9.25
C VAL A 146 4.20 11.68 -8.41
N ALA A 147 3.89 11.20 -7.21
CA ALA A 147 2.95 11.84 -6.29
C ALA A 147 3.37 13.28 -5.95
N ILE A 148 4.66 13.50 -5.66
CA ILE A 148 5.24 14.82 -5.39
C ILE A 148 5.25 15.69 -6.63
N ARG A 149 5.51 15.15 -7.82
CA ARG A 149 5.47 15.96 -9.05
C ARG A 149 4.06 16.47 -9.32
N LEU A 150 3.05 15.62 -9.13
CA LEU A 150 1.66 15.94 -9.47
C LEU A 150 0.85 16.51 -8.29
N GLY A 151 1.37 16.48 -7.07
CA GLY A 151 0.65 16.95 -5.88
C GLY A 151 -0.49 16.00 -5.49
N ARG A 152 -0.21 14.70 -5.41
CA ARG A 152 -1.18 13.65 -5.06
C ARG A 152 -0.90 13.07 -3.69
N ASN A 153 -1.95 12.92 -2.88
CA ASN A 153 -1.90 12.23 -1.60
C ASN A 153 -1.65 10.73 -1.81
N ILE A 154 -1.21 10.08 -0.74
CA ILE A 154 -0.71 8.70 -0.81
C ILE A 154 -1.47 7.82 0.17
N SER A 155 -1.95 6.68 -0.31
CA SER A 155 -2.31 5.53 0.53
C SER A 155 -1.13 4.56 0.61
N LEU A 156 -0.60 4.35 1.83
CA LEU A 156 0.64 3.63 2.10
C LEU A 156 0.40 2.34 2.92
N HIS A 157 0.64 1.19 2.30
CA HIS A 157 0.67 -0.14 2.92
C HIS A 157 1.95 -0.39 3.70
N SER A 158 1.84 -1.02 4.87
CA SER A 158 3.02 -1.38 5.67
C SER A 158 2.75 -2.59 6.57
N VAL A 159 3.15 -3.79 6.12
CA VAL A 159 2.96 -5.04 6.88
C VAL A 159 4.30 -5.70 7.23
N ARG A 160 4.51 -5.90 8.54
CA ARG A 160 5.74 -6.45 9.14
C ARG A 160 7.02 -5.69 8.79
N THR A 161 6.91 -4.38 8.56
CA THR A 161 8.01 -3.50 8.15
C THR A 161 8.17 -2.24 9.02
N PRO A 162 7.99 -2.29 10.36
CA PRO A 162 7.94 -1.07 11.17
C PRO A 162 9.22 -0.22 11.07
N GLN A 163 10.40 -0.85 11.13
CA GLN A 163 11.68 -0.14 11.04
C GLN A 163 11.89 0.42 9.63
N GLU A 164 11.64 -0.38 8.59
CA GLU A 164 11.81 0.08 7.21
C GLU A 164 10.87 1.23 6.85
N THR A 165 9.62 1.18 7.34
CA THR A 165 8.66 2.26 7.14
C THR A 165 9.12 3.53 7.83
N VAL A 166 9.53 3.47 9.10
CA VAL A 166 10.06 4.65 9.82
C VAL A 166 11.29 5.23 9.13
N ASP A 167 12.23 4.38 8.71
CA ASP A 167 13.44 4.83 8.02
C ASP A 167 13.14 5.45 6.66
N MET A 168 12.22 4.85 5.89
CA MET A 168 11.78 5.37 4.60
C MET A 168 11.10 6.73 4.73
N LEU A 169 10.15 6.88 5.67
CA LEU A 169 9.46 8.15 5.91
C LEU A 169 10.44 9.25 6.35
N ARG A 170 11.39 8.92 7.23
CA ARG A 170 12.47 9.83 7.64
C ARG A 170 13.29 10.29 6.43
N ARG A 171 13.74 9.37 5.57
CA ARG A 171 14.48 9.73 4.35
C ARG A 171 13.66 10.60 3.41
N PHE A 172 12.36 10.34 3.23
CA PHE A 172 11.52 11.20 2.40
C PHE A 172 11.43 12.63 2.95
N LYS A 173 11.30 12.77 4.26
CA LYS A 173 11.33 14.09 4.91
C LYS A 173 12.67 14.81 4.68
N GLU A 174 13.79 14.10 4.83
CA GLU A 174 15.14 14.66 4.71
C GLU A 174 15.53 14.99 3.27
N GLU A 175 15.22 14.10 2.33
CA GLU A 175 15.69 14.17 0.93
C GLU A 175 14.69 14.89 0.02
N LYS A 176 13.37 14.69 0.21
CA LYS A 176 12.32 15.24 -0.67
C LYS A 176 11.70 16.54 -0.12
N GLY A 177 11.98 16.89 1.12
CA GLY A 177 11.71 18.20 1.73
C GLY A 177 10.26 18.66 1.62
N GLU A 178 10.07 19.91 1.18
CA GLU A 178 8.75 20.55 1.04
C GLU A 178 7.81 19.75 0.12
N GLY A 179 8.39 19.12 -0.90
CA GLY A 179 7.65 18.29 -1.85
C GLY A 179 6.91 17.14 -1.16
N TRP A 180 7.52 16.53 -0.16
CA TRP A 180 6.92 15.49 0.68
C TRP A 180 5.95 16.07 1.71
N SER A 181 6.36 17.12 2.43
CA SER A 181 5.57 17.64 3.57
C SER A 181 4.23 18.23 3.17
N ARG A 182 4.04 18.62 1.90
CA ARG A 182 2.77 19.16 1.41
C ARG A 182 1.73 18.10 1.04
N LEU A 183 2.12 16.83 0.90
CA LEU A 183 1.22 15.74 0.58
C LEU A 183 0.69 15.11 1.86
N HIS A 184 -0.56 14.67 1.87
CA HIS A 184 -1.08 13.81 2.94
C HIS A 184 -0.77 12.34 2.65
N VAL A 185 -0.40 11.61 3.70
CA VAL A 185 -0.03 10.19 3.62
C VAL A 185 -0.87 9.43 4.61
N CYS A 186 -1.79 8.63 4.11
CA CYS A 186 -2.55 7.68 4.89
C CYS A 186 -1.74 6.40 5.09
N LEU A 187 -1.42 6.07 6.33
CA LEU A 187 -0.96 4.74 6.70
C LEU A 187 -2.16 3.81 6.76
N HIS A 188 -2.41 3.15 5.64
CA HIS A 188 -3.54 2.26 5.42
C HIS A 188 -3.48 1.05 6.37
N SER A 189 -4.62 0.66 6.93
CA SER A 189 -4.83 -0.47 7.83
C SER A 189 -3.72 -0.56 8.88
N PHE A 190 -3.44 0.54 9.59
CA PHE A 190 -2.26 0.66 10.43
C PHE A 190 -2.23 -0.40 11.54
N GLY A 191 -1.25 -1.30 11.46
CA GLY A 191 -1.05 -2.39 12.41
C GLY A 191 0.12 -2.21 13.39
N GLY A 192 0.65 -0.98 13.52
CA GLY A 192 1.77 -0.67 14.43
C GLY A 192 1.34 -0.46 15.89
N SER A 193 2.31 -0.20 16.78
CA SER A 193 2.01 0.09 18.19
C SER A 193 1.67 1.57 18.42
N ALA A 194 1.12 1.87 19.61
CA ALA A 194 0.86 3.24 20.06
C ALA A 194 2.11 4.11 20.08
N GLU A 195 3.26 3.54 20.44
CA GLU A 195 4.57 4.21 20.44
C GLU A 195 5.00 4.55 19.02
N SER A 196 4.88 3.60 18.08
CA SER A 196 5.19 3.84 16.67
C SER A 196 4.31 4.94 16.08
N ALA A 197 3.00 4.91 16.36
CA ALA A 197 2.08 5.96 15.92
C ALA A 197 2.47 7.34 16.46
N LYS A 198 2.80 7.44 17.76
CA LYS A 198 3.29 8.67 18.40
C LYS A 198 4.58 9.19 17.76
N GLN A 199 5.53 8.30 17.46
CA GLN A 199 6.79 8.67 16.82
C GLN A 199 6.55 9.19 15.39
N ILE A 200 5.74 8.47 14.60
CA ILE A 200 5.45 8.83 13.21
C ILE A 200 4.73 10.17 13.14
N GLN A 201 3.62 10.37 13.88
CA GLN A 201 2.84 11.60 13.78
C GLN A 201 3.61 12.83 14.27
N LYS A 202 4.51 12.65 15.24
CA LYS A 202 5.41 13.71 15.72
C LYS A 202 6.45 14.08 14.66
N ALA A 203 7.01 13.09 13.96
CA ALA A 203 8.04 13.32 12.95
C ALA A 203 7.45 13.79 11.60
N HIS A 204 6.24 13.36 11.27
CA HIS A 204 5.56 13.56 10.00
C HIS A 204 4.17 14.18 10.25
N PRO A 205 4.06 15.52 10.27
CA PRO A 205 2.78 16.22 10.42
C PRO A 205 1.75 15.87 9.35
N ASN A 206 2.21 15.35 8.22
CA ASN A 206 1.40 14.99 7.07
C ASN A 206 0.95 13.51 7.07
N ALA A 207 1.25 12.75 8.12
CA ALA A 207 0.84 11.36 8.27
C ALA A 207 -0.51 11.23 8.99
N PHE A 208 -1.39 10.42 8.42
CA PHE A 208 -2.72 10.03 8.89
C PHE A 208 -2.77 8.51 9.06
N PHE A 209 -3.73 8.01 9.84
CA PHE A 209 -3.83 6.60 10.19
C PHE A 209 -5.26 6.12 9.99
N SER A 210 -5.46 5.16 9.10
CA SER A 210 -6.74 4.49 8.93
C SER A 210 -6.71 3.09 9.55
N PHE A 211 -7.89 2.59 9.86
CA PHE A 211 -8.07 1.31 10.53
C PHE A 211 -9.26 0.56 9.94
N ALA A 212 -9.07 -0.74 9.75
CA ALA A 212 -10.14 -1.71 9.59
C ALA A 212 -10.16 -2.65 10.80
N THR A 213 -11.35 -2.89 11.38
CA THR A 213 -11.50 -3.74 12.58
C THR A 213 -11.02 -5.17 12.36
N ILE A 214 -11.21 -5.71 11.15
CA ILE A 214 -10.74 -7.05 10.79
C ILE A 214 -9.21 -7.22 10.88
N ILE A 215 -8.47 -6.13 10.67
CA ILE A 215 -7.01 -6.11 10.71
C ILE A 215 -6.51 -5.71 12.10
N SER A 216 -6.83 -4.50 12.55
CA SER A 216 -6.25 -3.89 13.75
C SER A 216 -7.13 -4.04 14.99
N GLY A 217 -8.44 -4.15 14.81
CA GLY A 217 -9.44 -4.17 15.89
C GLY A 217 -9.37 -5.39 16.80
N ARG A 218 -8.81 -6.50 16.32
CA ARG A 218 -8.63 -7.73 17.12
C ARG A 218 -7.54 -7.61 18.18
N SER A 219 -6.71 -6.57 18.13
CA SER A 219 -5.63 -6.36 19.09
C SER A 219 -6.20 -5.87 20.42
N PRO A 220 -5.83 -6.47 21.56
CA PRO A 220 -6.20 -5.94 22.88
C PRO A 220 -5.59 -4.55 23.15
N GLN A 221 -4.64 -4.10 22.32
CA GLN A 221 -4.02 -2.78 22.40
C GLN A 221 -4.72 -1.74 21.51
N PHE A 222 -5.75 -2.11 20.75
CA PHE A 222 -6.34 -1.25 19.73
C PHE A 222 -6.83 0.09 20.29
N HIS A 223 -7.61 0.08 21.39
CA HIS A 223 -8.06 1.31 22.04
C HIS A 223 -6.90 2.18 22.55
N THR A 224 -5.82 1.55 23.02
CA THR A 224 -4.61 2.28 23.45
C THR A 224 -3.90 2.94 22.28
N LEU A 225 -3.90 2.29 21.12
CA LEU A 225 -3.40 2.86 19.86
C LEU A 225 -4.28 4.02 19.39
N LEU A 226 -5.60 3.88 19.38
CA LEU A 226 -6.53 4.97 19.00
C LEU A 226 -6.33 6.20 19.89
N ARG A 227 -6.23 6.02 21.22
CA ARG A 227 -5.93 7.10 22.17
C ARG A 227 -4.56 7.76 21.99
N ALA A 228 -3.63 7.09 21.31
CA ALA A 228 -2.28 7.60 21.11
C ALA A 228 -2.16 8.54 19.91
N ILE A 229 -3.13 8.50 18.98
CA ILE A 229 -3.12 9.27 17.75
C ILE A 229 -3.89 10.57 17.95
N GLU A 230 -3.41 11.65 17.34
CA GLU A 230 -4.13 12.93 17.37
C GLU A 230 -5.50 12.78 16.68
N PRO A 231 -6.61 13.20 17.32
CA PRO A 231 -7.98 13.05 16.81
C PRO A 231 -8.19 13.38 15.32
N HIS A 232 -7.60 14.47 14.85
CA HIS A 232 -7.71 14.96 13.46
C HIS A 232 -6.85 14.18 12.46
N ARG A 233 -6.17 13.11 12.89
CA ARG A 233 -5.36 12.22 12.05
C ARG A 233 -5.92 10.80 11.94
N LEU A 234 -7.02 10.53 12.64
CA LEU A 234 -7.73 9.27 12.56
C LEU A 234 -8.61 9.26 11.31
N LEU A 235 -8.55 8.16 10.58
CA LEU A 235 -9.38 7.86 9.42
C LEU A 235 -10.09 6.53 9.66
N VAL A 236 -11.23 6.35 8.99
CA VAL A 236 -12.02 5.10 9.01
C VAL A 236 -11.95 4.45 7.63
N GLU A 237 -11.86 3.12 7.60
CA GLU A 237 -11.94 2.36 6.35
C GLU A 237 -12.49 0.96 6.60
N SER A 238 -13.01 0.30 5.56
CA SER A 238 -13.50 -1.07 5.67
C SER A 238 -12.42 -2.12 5.46
N ASP A 239 -11.48 -1.85 4.54
CA ASP A 239 -10.48 -2.81 4.02
C ASP A 239 -11.07 -4.22 3.78
N PHE A 240 -12.24 -4.25 3.15
CA PHE A 240 -13.04 -5.46 2.97
C PHE A 240 -13.38 -5.66 1.51
N SER A 241 -13.26 -6.90 1.03
CA SER A 241 -13.47 -7.24 -0.38
C SER A 241 -14.93 -7.46 -0.75
N ASP A 242 -15.79 -7.74 0.22
CA ASP A 242 -17.23 -7.86 -0.01
C ASP A 242 -17.92 -6.50 0.11
N THR A 243 -18.46 -6.02 -1.02
CA THR A 243 -19.09 -4.71 -1.10
C THR A 243 -20.37 -4.60 -0.26
N SER A 244 -21.04 -5.71 0.08
CA SER A 244 -22.26 -5.64 0.91
C SER A 244 -21.99 -5.33 2.38
N GLU A 245 -20.76 -5.52 2.84
CA GLU A 245 -20.39 -5.36 4.25
C GLU A 245 -19.61 -4.06 4.53
N ILE A 246 -19.29 -3.27 3.50
CA ILE A 246 -18.46 -2.06 3.63
C ILE A 246 -19.01 -1.12 4.70
N ASP A 247 -20.32 -0.81 4.66
CA ASP A 247 -20.95 0.10 5.62
C ASP A 247 -20.88 -0.44 7.05
N ASN A 248 -21.10 -1.74 7.24
CA ASN A 248 -20.96 -2.38 8.55
C ASN A 248 -19.53 -2.29 9.07
N GLN A 249 -18.54 -2.57 8.22
CA GLN A 249 -17.13 -2.50 8.60
C GLN A 249 -16.68 -1.07 8.94
N ILE A 250 -17.12 -0.07 8.18
CA ILE A 250 -16.87 1.35 8.51
C ILE A 250 -17.50 1.70 9.86
N TRP A 251 -18.75 1.27 10.07
CA TRP A 251 -19.49 1.54 11.30
C TRP A 251 -18.81 0.93 12.53
N GLU A 252 -18.30 -0.30 12.41
CA GLU A 252 -17.54 -0.94 13.50
C GLU A 252 -16.31 -0.10 13.89
N VAL A 253 -15.53 0.40 12.94
CA VAL A 253 -14.36 1.25 13.24
C VAL A 253 -14.79 2.55 13.91
N PHE A 254 -15.89 3.15 13.44
CA PHE A 254 -16.46 4.35 14.04
C PHE A 254 -16.85 4.14 15.50
N GLU A 255 -17.55 3.04 15.83
CA GLU A 255 -17.92 2.69 17.20
C GLU A 255 -16.70 2.44 18.09
N GLU A 256 -15.65 1.78 17.56
CA GLU A 256 -14.40 1.56 18.28
C GLU A 256 -13.67 2.87 18.62
N ILE A 257 -13.67 3.85 17.69
CA ILE A 257 -13.12 5.20 17.96
C ILE A 257 -13.92 5.90 19.05
N GLN A 258 -15.26 5.85 18.99
CA GLN A 258 -16.11 6.43 20.02
C GLN A 258 -15.82 5.83 21.39
N ALA A 259 -15.76 4.50 21.48
CA ALA A 259 -15.50 3.79 22.72
C ALA A 259 -14.11 4.09 23.27
N ALA A 260 -13.09 4.15 22.41
CA ALA A 260 -11.71 4.38 22.83
C ALA A 260 -11.46 5.80 23.36
N LEU A 261 -12.15 6.80 22.78
CA LEU A 261 -11.97 8.22 23.06
C LEU A 261 -13.06 8.84 23.95
N ASP A 262 -14.05 8.04 24.37
CA ASP A 262 -15.22 8.47 25.14
C ASP A 262 -15.99 9.60 24.43
N TRP A 263 -16.24 9.42 23.13
CA TRP A 263 -16.90 10.41 22.27
C TRP A 263 -18.36 10.07 22.00
N THR A 264 -19.19 11.11 21.94
CA THR A 264 -20.51 11.02 21.33
C THR A 264 -20.40 10.84 19.81
N ALA A 265 -21.47 10.35 19.18
CA ALA A 265 -21.51 10.23 17.72
C ALA A 265 -21.32 11.58 17.02
N GLU A 266 -21.87 12.66 17.59
CA GLU A 266 -21.70 14.01 17.06
C GLU A 266 -20.24 14.48 17.10
N GLN A 267 -19.51 14.20 18.20
CA GLN A 267 -18.09 14.53 18.31
C GLN A 267 -17.25 13.74 17.31
N ALA A 268 -17.52 12.45 17.15
CA ALA A 268 -16.84 11.60 16.19
C ALA A 268 -17.10 12.06 14.75
N LEU A 269 -18.36 12.29 14.37
CA LEU A 269 -18.71 12.81 13.04
C LEU A 269 -18.05 14.16 12.76
N THR A 270 -18.14 15.11 13.69
CA THR A 270 -17.55 16.43 13.51
C THR A 270 -16.03 16.35 13.32
N THR A 271 -15.36 15.49 14.09
CA THR A 271 -13.90 15.38 14.02
C THR A 271 -13.45 14.65 12.76
N LEU A 272 -14.10 13.55 12.39
CA LEU A 272 -13.72 12.71 11.25
C LEU A 272 -14.11 13.35 9.90
N ASP A 273 -15.27 14.02 9.80
CA ASP A 273 -15.70 14.77 8.59
C ASP A 273 -14.74 15.94 8.28
N LEU A 274 -14.20 16.60 9.32
CA LEU A 274 -13.18 17.63 9.13
C LEU A 274 -11.89 17.11 8.47
N VAL A 275 -11.59 15.81 8.62
CA VAL A 275 -10.44 15.17 7.96
C VAL A 275 -10.78 14.86 6.51
N GLU A 276 -11.98 14.36 6.22
CA GLU A 276 -12.45 14.09 4.85
C GLU A 276 -12.46 15.37 3.98
N ARG A 277 -12.87 16.50 4.55
CA ARG A 277 -12.87 17.81 3.87
C ARG A 277 -11.48 18.36 3.53
N GLN A 278 -10.40 17.74 4.03
CA GLN A 278 -9.02 18.07 3.65
C GLN A 278 -8.57 17.37 2.35
N ASN A 279 -9.49 16.68 1.65
CA ASN A 279 -9.23 15.91 0.43
C ASN A 279 -8.15 14.82 0.61
N ILE A 280 -8.11 14.20 1.79
CA ILE A 280 -7.22 13.08 2.11
C ILE A 280 -7.73 11.80 1.49
#